data_AF-A0A535KVE2-F1
#
_entry.id   AF-A0A535KVE2-F1
#
_cell.length_a   1.000
_cell.length_b   1.000
_cell.length_c   1.000
_cell.angle_alpha   90.00
_cell.angle_beta   90.00
_cell.angle_gamma   90.00
#
_symmetry.space_group_name_H-M   'P 1'
#
loop_
_entity.id
_entity.type
_entity.pdbx_description
1 polymer ?
#
loop_
_entity_poly.entity_id
_entity_poly.type
_entity_poly.pdbx_seq_one_letter_code
_entity_poly.pdbx_strand_id
1 'polypeptide(L)'
;MKRLRPYLPALGMFCLALLVRIVYNLTVARNYVAGYDSQAYEKIAVHLLQEHCFCLDPHSVTAGRAPVWPGVIAIIYALSGPRNFFVRFFLCFIGSGTCALVYLWAKDIFSRRIAFVAGIIAALYPGLFIYDGWLYSESLYTLLLLAFSYTL
;
A
#
# COMPACT_ATOMS: atom_id res chain seq x y z
N MET A 1 -23.35 -15.62 11.34
CA MET A 1 -23.64 -14.42 10.51
C MET A 1 -23.92 -13.12 11.31
N LYS A 2 -24.63 -13.13 12.45
CA LYS A 2 -24.94 -11.88 13.21
C LYS A 2 -23.70 -11.09 13.69
N ARG A 3 -22.58 -11.77 13.99
CA ARG A 3 -21.31 -11.14 14.42
C ARG A 3 -20.58 -10.30 13.35
N LEU A 4 -20.81 -10.56 12.06
CA LEU A 4 -20.07 -9.90 10.96
C LEU A 4 -20.79 -8.68 10.37
N ARG A 5 -22.09 -8.53 10.65
CA ARG A 5 -22.92 -7.42 10.17
C ARG A 5 -22.34 -6.02 10.43
N PRO A 6 -21.71 -5.71 11.59
CA PRO A 6 -21.17 -4.37 11.81
C PRO A 6 -19.96 -4.03 10.91
N TYR A 7 -19.28 -5.03 10.34
CA TYR A 7 -18.09 -4.84 9.50
C TYR A 7 -18.40 -4.81 8.00
N LEU A 8 -19.63 -5.15 7.58
CA LEU A 8 -20.04 -5.10 6.17
C LEU A 8 -19.82 -3.72 5.53
N PRO A 9 -20.07 -2.58 6.20
CA PRO A 9 -19.77 -1.28 5.64
C PRO A 9 -18.27 -1.06 5.40
N ALA A 10 -17.42 -1.50 6.32
CA ALA A 10 -15.97 -1.39 6.18
C ALA A 10 -15.47 -2.25 5.00
N LEU A 11 -16.03 -3.46 4.83
CA LEU A 11 -15.77 -4.28 3.65
C LEU A 11 -16.25 -3.60 2.36
N GLY A 12 -17.39 -2.92 2.39
CA GLY A 12 -17.87 -2.10 1.26
C GLY A 12 -16.87 -0.99 0.90
N MET A 13 -16.32 -0.29 1.91
CA MET A 13 -15.28 0.73 1.70
C MET A 13 -14.00 0.12 1.15
N PHE A 14 -13.58 -1.03 1.65
CA PHE A 14 -12.44 -1.78 1.13
C PHE A 14 -12.61 -2.11 -0.35
N CYS A 15 -13.77 -2.68 -0.74
CA CYS A 15 -14.05 -3.06 -2.13
C CYS A 15 -14.11 -1.84 -3.07
N LEU A 16 -14.72 -0.73 -2.62
CA LEU A 16 -14.75 0.52 -3.37
C LEU A 16 -13.33 1.05 -3.60
N ALA A 17 -12.54 1.16 -2.53
CA ALA A 17 -11.16 1.61 -2.58
C ALA A 17 -10.29 0.70 -3.48
N LEU A 18 -10.54 -0.61 -3.45
CA LEU A 18 -9.81 -1.60 -4.23
C LEU A 18 -10.12 -1.43 -5.72
N LEU A 19 -11.39 -1.24 -6.06
CA LEU A 19 -11.80 -0.98 -7.44
C LEU A 19 -11.10 0.27 -7.99
N VAL A 20 -11.10 1.38 -7.24
CA VAL A 20 -10.44 2.63 -7.65
C VAL A 20 -8.96 2.40 -7.92
N ARG A 21 -8.26 1.73 -6.99
CA ARG A 21 -6.82 1.46 -7.07
C ARG A 21 -6.46 0.52 -8.21
N ILE A 22 -7.26 -0.53 -8.43
CA ILE A 22 -7.08 -1.45 -9.55
C ILE A 22 -7.30 -0.72 -10.88
N VAL A 23 -8.38 0.07 -11.01
CA VAL A 23 -8.63 0.85 -12.24
C VAL A 23 -7.47 1.79 -12.50
N TYR A 24 -7.02 2.55 -11.51
CA TYR A 24 -5.84 3.44 -11.64
C TYR A 24 -4.59 2.67 -12.09
N ASN A 25 -4.33 1.52 -11.48
CA ASN A 25 -3.16 0.70 -11.80
C ASN A 25 -3.20 0.08 -13.20
N LEU A 26 -4.37 -0.35 -13.66
CA LEU A 26 -4.54 -0.96 -14.98
C LEU A 26 -4.63 0.06 -16.11
N THR A 27 -4.93 1.32 -15.80
CA THR A 27 -5.08 2.40 -16.79
C THR A 27 -3.89 3.36 -16.76
N VAL A 28 -3.84 4.24 -15.78
CA VAL A 28 -2.87 5.34 -15.69
C VAL A 28 -1.47 4.82 -15.41
N ALA A 29 -1.31 3.93 -14.42
CA ALA A 29 0.00 3.42 -14.05
C ALA A 29 0.40 2.16 -14.84
N ARG A 30 -0.35 1.72 -15.85
CA ARG A 30 -0.14 0.43 -16.55
C ARG A 30 1.32 0.15 -16.94
N ASN A 31 2.00 1.16 -17.49
CA ASN A 31 3.38 1.07 -17.97
C ASN A 31 4.39 1.71 -17.00
N TYR A 32 4.06 1.75 -15.71
CA TYR A 32 4.92 2.33 -14.69
C TYR A 32 6.28 1.62 -14.64
N VAL A 33 7.34 2.42 -14.56
CA VAL A 33 8.72 2.01 -14.32
C VAL A 33 9.21 2.78 -13.11
N ALA A 34 9.91 2.10 -12.19
CA ALA A 34 10.43 2.76 -11.01
C ALA A 34 11.48 3.81 -11.39
N GLY A 35 11.29 5.02 -10.85
CA GLY A 35 12.17 6.16 -11.06
C GLY A 35 12.45 6.88 -9.74
N TYR A 36 13.53 7.67 -9.70
CA TYR A 36 13.91 8.45 -8.52
C TYR A 36 13.97 7.56 -7.25
N ASP A 37 13.25 7.94 -6.20
CA ASP A 37 13.19 7.24 -4.93
C ASP A 37 12.68 5.80 -5.04
N SER A 38 11.66 5.55 -5.86
CA SER A 38 11.12 4.20 -6.06
C SER A 38 12.14 3.24 -6.67
N GLN A 39 13.03 3.75 -7.54
CA GLN A 39 14.11 2.97 -8.13
C GLN A 39 15.12 2.52 -7.07
N ALA A 40 15.39 3.35 -6.07
CA ALA A 40 16.27 2.99 -4.97
C ALA A 40 15.70 1.81 -4.17
N TYR A 41 14.39 1.82 -3.89
CA TYR A 41 13.72 0.69 -3.22
C TYR A 41 13.79 -0.59 -4.06
N GLU A 42 13.52 -0.49 -5.37
CA GLU A 42 13.57 -1.64 -6.27
C GLU A 42 14.99 -2.21 -6.41
N LYS A 43 16.02 -1.36 -6.56
CA LYS A 43 17.43 -1.80 -6.63
C LYS A 43 17.84 -2.57 -5.39
N ILE A 44 17.55 -2.03 -4.19
CA ILE A 44 17.87 -2.71 -2.93
C ILE A 44 17.16 -4.07 -2.88
N ALA A 45 15.88 -4.14 -3.29
CA ALA A 45 15.13 -5.39 -3.32
C ALA A 45 15.74 -6.44 -4.27
N VAL A 46 16.19 -6.01 -5.45
CA VAL A 46 16.85 -6.90 -6.43
C VAL A 46 18.20 -7.38 -5.90
N HIS A 47 19.02 -6.48 -5.33
CA HIS A 47 20.33 -6.85 -4.78
C HIS A 47 20.21 -7.72 -3.52
N LEU A 48 19.15 -7.60 -2.73
CA LEU A 48 18.88 -8.54 -1.64
C LEU A 48 18.73 -9.98 -2.16
N LEU A 49 18.10 -10.15 -3.33
CA LEU A 49 17.86 -11.46 -3.93
C LEU A 49 19.08 -11.99 -4.69
N GLN A 50 19.82 -11.12 -5.39
CA GLN A 50 20.89 -11.52 -6.31
C GLN A 50 22.28 -11.42 -5.69
N GLU A 51 22.57 -10.33 -4.98
CA GLU A 51 23.90 -10.00 -4.44
C GLU A 51 24.02 -10.29 -2.94
N HIS A 52 22.91 -10.70 -2.31
CA HIS A 52 22.80 -10.90 -0.86
C HIS A 52 23.26 -9.68 -0.05
N CYS A 53 23.04 -8.46 -0.57
CA CYS A 53 23.35 -7.22 0.13
C CYS A 53 22.19 -6.22 0.17
N PHE A 54 22.13 -5.44 1.25
CA PHE A 54 21.26 -4.26 1.36
C PHE A 54 22.03 -3.03 0.84
N CYS A 55 21.99 -2.83 -0.47
CA CYS A 55 22.95 -1.99 -1.21
C CYS A 55 22.28 -1.35 -2.44
N LEU A 56 22.66 -0.12 -2.79
CA LEU A 56 22.17 0.56 -4.00
C LEU A 56 23.00 0.22 -5.23
N ASP A 57 24.30 0.05 -5.02
CA ASP A 57 25.25 -0.45 -5.99
C ASP A 57 25.82 -1.76 -5.44
N PRO A 58 26.15 -2.74 -6.30
CA PRO A 58 26.67 -4.03 -5.83
C PRO A 58 27.83 -3.88 -4.85
N HIS A 59 27.74 -4.57 -3.72
CA HIS A 59 28.71 -4.56 -2.61
C HIS A 59 28.94 -3.20 -1.91
N SER A 60 28.13 -2.17 -2.21
CA SER A 60 28.14 -0.88 -1.51
C SER A 60 26.92 -0.75 -0.60
N VAL A 61 27.09 -1.12 0.67
CA VAL A 61 26.00 -1.12 1.67
C VAL A 61 25.41 0.28 1.85
N THR A 62 24.10 0.34 2.11
CA THR A 62 23.39 1.59 2.34
C THR A 62 22.57 1.54 3.62
N ALA A 63 22.43 2.68 4.29
CA ALA A 63 21.45 2.91 5.35
C ALA A 63 20.46 4.04 4.97
N GLY A 64 20.45 4.47 3.71
CA GLY A 64 19.66 5.60 3.26
C GLY A 64 18.16 5.33 3.14
N ARG A 65 17.73 4.07 3.25
CA ARG A 65 16.33 3.65 3.17
C ARG A 65 16.01 2.66 4.29
N ALA A 66 14.80 2.78 4.85
CA ALA A 66 14.31 1.83 5.83
C ALA A 66 14.12 0.42 5.21
N PRO A 67 14.38 -0.67 5.95
CA PRO A 67 14.51 -2.00 5.36
C PRO A 67 13.19 -2.67 5.00
N VAL A 68 12.08 -2.29 5.65
CA VAL A 68 10.80 -2.99 5.50
C VAL A 68 10.29 -2.93 4.06
N TRP A 69 10.30 -1.76 3.44
CA TRP A 69 9.72 -1.62 2.10
C TRP A 69 10.52 -2.35 1.00
N PRO A 70 11.85 -2.18 0.89
CA PRO A 70 12.66 -3.02 0.01
C PRO A 70 12.53 -4.52 0.30
N GLY A 71 12.43 -4.91 1.58
CA GLY A 71 12.23 -6.30 1.97
C GLY A 71 10.90 -6.87 1.46
N VAL A 72 9.81 -6.10 1.55
CA VAL A 72 8.50 -6.51 0.99
C VAL A 72 8.56 -6.66 -0.53
N ILE A 73 9.20 -5.72 -1.24
CA ILE A 73 9.42 -5.84 -2.69
C ILE A 73 10.21 -7.12 -3.00
N ALA A 74 11.29 -7.39 -2.27
CA ALA A 74 12.12 -8.58 -2.46
C ALA A 74 11.32 -9.88 -2.28
N ILE A 75 10.46 -9.96 -1.26
CA ILE A 75 9.58 -11.12 -1.05
C ILE A 75 8.63 -11.30 -2.23
N ILE A 76 7.99 -10.23 -2.71
CA ILE A 76 7.08 -10.30 -3.86
C ILE A 76 7.84 -10.74 -5.11
N TYR A 77 9.06 -10.23 -5.31
CA TYR A 77 9.91 -10.57 -6.44
C TYR A 77 10.41 -12.01 -6.40
N ALA A 78 10.75 -12.53 -5.21
CA ALA A 78 11.10 -13.93 -5.03
C ALA A 78 9.96 -14.88 -5.44
N LEU A 79 8.70 -14.49 -5.20
CA LEU A 79 7.52 -15.30 -5.51
C LEU A 79 7.02 -15.15 -6.95
N SER A 80 7.20 -13.99 -7.56
CA SER A 80 6.54 -13.63 -8.83
C SER A 80 7.50 -13.21 -9.96
N GLY A 81 8.80 -13.13 -9.68
CA GLY A 81 9.80 -12.49 -10.53
C GLY A 81 9.81 -10.97 -10.39
N PRO A 82 10.81 -10.26 -10.97
CA PRO A 82 10.98 -8.81 -10.84
C PRO A 82 9.96 -8.04 -11.70
N ARG A 83 8.69 -8.09 -11.29
CA ARG A 83 7.56 -7.51 -11.99
C ARG A 83 6.84 -6.52 -11.09
N ASN A 84 7.04 -5.22 -11.35
CA ASN A 84 6.40 -4.09 -10.65
C ASN A 84 4.88 -4.23 -10.51
N PHE A 85 4.23 -4.91 -11.45
CA PHE A 85 2.80 -5.19 -11.42
C PHE A 85 2.34 -5.82 -10.10
N PHE A 86 3.03 -6.84 -9.59
CA PHE A 86 2.59 -7.55 -8.38
C PHE A 86 2.78 -6.71 -7.12
N VAL A 87 3.82 -5.88 -7.07
CA VAL A 87 4.06 -4.94 -5.97
C VAL A 87 2.95 -3.89 -5.91
N ARG A 88 2.59 -3.32 -7.07
CA ARG A 88 1.51 -2.35 -7.18
C ARG A 88 0.14 -2.95 -6.87
N PHE A 89 -0.07 -4.19 -7.31
CA PHE A 89 -1.29 -4.92 -6.98
C PHE A 89 -1.39 -5.16 -5.46
N PHE A 90 -0.28 -5.57 -4.81
CA PHE A 90 -0.21 -5.65 -3.35
C PHE A 90 -0.54 -4.31 -2.68
N LEU A 91 0.04 -3.20 -3.15
CA LEU A 91 -0.26 -1.86 -2.62
C LEU A 91 -1.74 -1.48 -2.76
N CYS A 92 -2.44 -1.95 -3.81
CA CYS A 92 -3.89 -1.75 -3.91
C CYS A 92 -4.65 -2.33 -2.70
N PHE A 93 -4.27 -3.51 -2.20
CA PHE A 93 -4.89 -4.10 -1.01
C PHE A 93 -4.55 -3.32 0.26
N ILE A 94 -3.29 -2.91 0.37
CA ILE A 94 -2.79 -2.11 1.51
C ILE A 94 -3.53 -0.77 1.59
N GLY A 95 -3.57 -0.01 0.50
CA GLY A 95 -4.29 1.26 0.43
C GLY A 95 -5.80 1.10 0.67
N SER A 96 -6.41 0.01 0.21
CA SER A 96 -7.81 -0.30 0.53
C SER A 96 -8.04 -0.61 2.00
N GLY A 97 -7.09 -1.30 2.64
CA GLY A 97 -7.09 -1.52 4.09
C GLY A 97 -7.10 -0.19 4.85
N THR A 98 -6.30 0.78 4.41
CA THR A 98 -6.27 2.13 4.96
C THR A 98 -7.64 2.80 4.91
N CYS A 99 -8.34 2.75 3.77
CA CYS A 99 -9.67 3.33 3.63
C CYS A 99 -10.72 2.65 4.52
N ALA A 100 -10.66 1.32 4.66
CA ALA A 100 -11.54 0.58 5.55
C ALA A 100 -11.28 0.94 7.03
N LEU A 101 -10.02 1.14 7.40
CA LEU A 101 -9.64 1.54 8.74
C LEU A 101 -10.06 2.98 9.07
N VAL A 102 -9.93 3.91 8.12
CA VAL A 102 -10.48 5.28 8.24
C VAL A 102 -11.98 5.23 8.55
N TYR A 103 -12.74 4.38 7.86
CA TYR A 103 -14.15 4.19 8.16
C TYR A 103 -14.37 3.69 9.60
N LEU A 104 -13.64 2.66 10.03
CA LEU A 104 -13.80 2.09 11.37
C LEU A 104 -13.48 3.13 12.44
N TRP A 105 -12.37 3.86 12.28
CA TRP A 105 -11.93 4.84 13.25
C TRP A 105 -12.90 6.02 13.36
N ALA A 106 -13.35 6.56 12.23
CA ALA A 106 -14.34 7.64 12.20
C ALA A 106 -15.71 7.20 12.76
N LYS A 107 -16.07 5.92 12.60
CA LYS A 107 -17.29 5.36 13.19
C LYS A 107 -17.21 5.32 14.72
N ASP A 108 -16.05 4.97 15.26
CA ASP A 108 -15.84 4.82 16.70
C ASP A 108 -15.75 6.17 17.43
N ILE A 109 -15.18 7.19 16.77
CA ILE A 109 -15.03 8.53 17.36
C ILE A 109 -16.30 9.37 17.17
N PHE A 110 -16.93 9.28 15.99
CA PHE A 110 -18.01 10.18 15.61
C PHE A 110 -19.34 9.46 15.43
N SER A 111 -19.72 9.20 14.18
CA SER A 111 -20.99 8.58 13.83
C SER A 111 -20.85 7.80 12.53
N ARG A 112 -21.78 6.87 12.31
CA ARG A 112 -21.83 6.05 11.10
C ARG A 112 -21.93 6.90 9.81
N ARG A 113 -22.63 8.03 9.85
CA ARG A 113 -22.77 8.93 8.68
C ARG A 113 -21.43 9.58 8.34
N ILE A 114 -20.73 10.11 9.35
CA ILE A 114 -19.40 10.72 9.19
C ILE A 114 -18.40 9.67 8.70
N ALA A 115 -18.45 8.46 9.25
CA ALA A 115 -17.60 7.35 8.82
C ALA A 115 -17.74 7.02 7.33
N PHE A 116 -18.98 6.98 6.81
CA PHE A 116 -19.21 6.74 5.38
C PHE A 116 -18.62 7.85 4.51
N VAL A 117 -18.84 9.11 4.87
CA VAL A 117 -18.30 10.26 4.13
C VAL A 117 -16.76 10.22 4.16
N ALA A 118 -16.17 10.01 5.33
CA ALA A 118 -14.72 9.90 5.49
C ALA A 118 -14.12 8.72 4.69
N GLY A 119 -14.76 7.55 4.72
CA GLY A 119 -14.32 6.38 3.95
C GLY A 119 -14.40 6.59 2.43
N ILE A 120 -15.47 7.23 1.93
CA ILE A 120 -15.61 7.57 0.51
C ILE A 120 -14.56 8.59 0.08
N ILE A 121 -14.35 9.64 0.88
CA ILE A 121 -13.30 10.63 0.62
C ILE A 121 -11.94 9.93 0.58
N ALA A 122 -11.61 9.10 1.57
CA ALA A 122 -10.35 8.37 1.60
C ALA A 122 -10.18 7.42 0.39
N ALA A 123 -11.26 6.76 -0.05
CA ALA A 123 -11.23 5.86 -1.19
C ALA A 123 -10.98 6.59 -2.52
N LEU A 124 -11.53 7.79 -2.68
CA LEU A 124 -11.50 8.59 -3.91
C LEU A 124 -10.42 9.68 -3.92
N TYR A 125 -9.75 9.94 -2.80
CA TYR A 125 -8.74 10.99 -2.70
C TYR A 125 -7.45 10.59 -3.44
N PRO A 126 -7.06 11.32 -4.51
CA PRO A 126 -5.89 10.97 -5.31
C PRO A 126 -4.59 10.88 -4.52
N GLY A 127 -4.42 11.74 -3.53
CA GLY A 127 -3.23 11.73 -2.66
C GLY A 127 -3.06 10.44 -1.86
N LEU A 128 -4.11 9.61 -1.71
CA LEU A 128 -4.02 8.31 -1.04
C LEU A 128 -3.84 7.12 -1.99
N PHE A 129 -4.26 7.22 -3.26
CA PHE A 129 -4.19 6.06 -4.17
C PHE A 129 -3.10 6.18 -5.25
N ILE A 130 -2.57 7.37 -5.54
CA ILE A 130 -1.51 7.53 -6.54
C ILE A 130 -0.26 6.72 -6.17
N TYR A 131 0.13 6.74 -4.89
CA TYR A 131 1.29 6.01 -4.40
C TYR A 131 1.16 4.49 -4.51
N ASP A 132 -0.07 3.96 -4.59
CA ASP A 132 -0.30 2.53 -4.84
C ASP A 132 0.12 2.09 -6.25
N GLY A 133 0.34 3.04 -7.16
CA GLY A 133 0.89 2.78 -8.49
C GLY A 133 2.39 3.01 -8.64
N TRP A 134 3.06 3.61 -7.64
CA TRP A 134 4.40 4.20 -7.81
C TRP A 134 5.49 3.57 -6.93
N LEU A 135 5.29 2.35 -6.42
CA LEU A 135 6.30 1.61 -5.64
C LEU A 135 6.93 2.39 -4.47
N TYR A 136 6.16 3.32 -3.93
CA TYR A 136 6.54 4.12 -2.78
C TYR A 136 6.15 3.38 -1.49
N SER A 137 6.86 3.71 -0.41
CA SER A 137 6.65 3.13 0.93
C SER A 137 5.37 3.62 1.61
N GLU A 138 4.82 4.72 1.10
CA GLU A 138 3.86 5.59 1.77
C GLU A 138 2.58 4.85 2.11
N SER A 139 2.04 4.06 1.17
CA SER A 139 0.80 3.31 1.39
C SER A 139 0.92 2.27 2.51
N LEU A 140 2.05 1.55 2.57
CA LEU A 140 2.32 0.60 3.64
C LEU A 140 2.55 1.31 4.97
N TYR A 141 3.35 2.39 4.96
CA TYR A 141 3.57 3.21 6.14
C TYR A 141 2.25 3.77 6.70
N THR A 142 1.39 4.34 5.87
CA THR A 142 0.09 4.89 6.28
C THR A 142 -0.80 3.82 6.88
N LEU A 143 -0.90 2.63 6.27
CA LEU A 143 -1.69 1.54 6.84
C LEU A 143 -1.18 1.15 8.24
N LEU A 144 0.12 0.92 8.37
CA LEU A 144 0.74 0.48 9.62
C LEU A 144 0.60 1.55 10.72
N LEU A 145 0.81 2.82 10.38
CA LEU A 145 0.65 3.93 11.31
C LEU A 145 -0.80 4.05 11.81
N LEU A 146 -1.77 4.00 10.89
CA LEU A 146 -3.18 4.06 11.27
C LEU A 146 -3.59 2.83 12.08
N ALA A 147 -3.14 1.63 11.69
CA ALA A 147 -3.43 0.40 12.42
C ALA A 147 -2.89 0.46 13.86
N PHE A 148 -1.65 0.90 14.02
CA PHE A 148 -1.06 1.12 15.34
C PHE A 148 -1.87 2.15 16.14
N SER A 149 -2.18 3.30 15.55
CA SER A 149 -2.91 4.38 16.22
C SER A 149 -4.33 3.98 16.63
N TYR A 150 -4.98 3.13 15.84
CA TYR A 150 -6.31 2.60 16.13
C TYR A 150 -6.32 1.60 17.30
N THR A 151 -5.17 1.00 17.63
CA THR A 151 -5.04 0.03 18.74
C THR A 151 -4.67 0.64 20.08
N LEU A 152 -4.25 1.92 20.10
CA LEU A 152 -3.97 2.69 21.31
C LEU A 152 -5.25 3.22 21.94
#